data_AF-A0A2A3YE12-F1
#
_entry.id   AF-A0A2A3YE12-F1
#
_cell.length_a   1.000
_cell.length_b   1.000
_cell.length_c   1.000
_cell.angle_alpha   90.00
_cell.angle_beta   90.00
_cell.angle_gamma   90.00
#
_symmetry.space_group_name_H-M   'P 1'
#
loop_
_entity.id
_entity.type
_entity.pdbx_description
1 polymer ?
#
loop_
_entity_poly.entity_id
_entity_poly.type
_entity_poly.pdbx_seq_one_letter_code
_entity_poly.pdbx_strand_id
1 'polypeptide(L)'
;MPGDIIPRVTVESSKRYADHLAAEAIERAVHSVTIGYRLTLAGAPPVEVASWHQDPTLELYTVRVRAGDDETTLTVPKWGSRTDEIGVFLRQWITAHVHLEQSKLRKRSRRPDPFWVDAWRRAHPWL
;
A
#
# COMPACT_ATOMS: atom_id res chain seq x y z
N MET A 1 21.87 47.19 13.67
CA MET A 1 21.03 46.05 14.13
C MET A 1 20.41 45.41 12.90
N PRO A 2 20.96 44.33 12.34
CA PRO A 2 20.23 43.57 11.33
C PRO A 2 19.25 42.65 12.07
N GLY A 3 17.96 42.84 11.82
CA GLY A 3 16.93 41.94 12.33
C GLY A 3 17.01 40.61 11.59
N ASP A 4 17.13 39.53 12.34
CA ASP A 4 17.02 38.16 11.83
C ASP A 4 15.65 37.99 11.16
N ILE A 5 15.66 37.92 9.83
CA ILE A 5 14.53 37.40 9.06
C ILE A 5 14.58 35.89 9.24
N ILE A 6 14.01 35.39 10.33
CA ILE A 6 13.69 33.96 10.41
C ILE A 6 12.61 33.74 9.34
N PRO A 7 12.87 32.93 8.30
CA PRO A 7 11.85 32.66 7.30
C PRO A 7 10.69 31.98 8.03
N ARG A 8 9.53 32.65 8.04
CA ARG A 8 8.26 31.99 8.36
C ARG A 8 8.13 30.87 7.35
N VAL A 9 8.51 29.66 7.74
CA VAL A 9 7.92 28.48 7.11
C VAL A 9 6.42 28.65 7.35
N THR A 10 5.73 29.11 6.32
CA THR A 10 4.29 29.37 6.38
C THR A 10 3.61 28.07 6.78
N VAL A 11 2.63 28.14 7.69
CA VAL A 11 1.89 26.97 8.19
C VAL A 11 1.40 26.07 7.04
N GLU A 12 1.08 26.67 5.89
CA GLU A 12 0.72 25.98 4.66
C GLU A 12 1.85 25.15 4.04
N SER A 13 3.09 25.63 4.06
CA SER A 13 4.28 24.89 3.61
C SER A 13 4.58 23.70 4.53
N SER A 14 4.45 23.89 5.85
CA SER A 14 4.60 22.80 6.84
C SER A 14 3.51 21.75 6.68
N LYS A 15 2.26 22.16 6.45
CA LYS A 15 1.14 21.23 6.21
C LYS A 15 1.34 20.44 4.92
N ARG A 16 1.68 21.10 3.80
CA ARG A 16 1.95 20.40 2.53
C ARG A 16 3.11 19.42 2.66
N TYR A 17 4.15 19.78 3.42
CA TYR A 17 5.27 18.87 3.69
C TYR A 17 4.84 17.66 4.55
N ALA A 18 4.03 17.88 5.59
CA ALA A 18 3.49 16.80 6.41
C ALA A 18 2.57 15.86 5.60
N ASP A 19 1.69 16.42 4.77
CA ASP A 19 0.81 15.64 3.89
C ASP A 19 1.62 14.82 2.87
N HIS A 20 2.70 15.41 2.34
CA HIS A 20 3.61 14.71 1.45
C HIS A 20 4.30 13.52 2.13
N LEU A 21 4.84 13.71 3.35
CA LEU A 21 5.45 12.62 4.11
C LEU A 21 4.45 11.51 4.46
N ALA A 22 3.21 11.89 4.80
CA ALA A 22 2.14 10.93 5.05
C ALA A 22 1.80 10.14 3.77
N ALA A 23 1.77 10.80 2.60
CA ALA A 23 1.56 10.13 1.32
C ALA A 23 2.68 9.13 1.00
N GLU A 24 3.95 9.49 1.22
CA GLU A 24 5.08 8.58 1.04
C GLU A 24 5.00 7.38 1.99
N ALA A 25 4.55 7.60 3.23
CA ALA A 25 4.36 6.53 4.21
C ALA A 25 3.24 5.56 3.79
N ILE A 26 2.12 6.08 3.28
CA ILE A 26 1.03 5.29 2.69
C ILE A 26 1.56 4.45 1.52
N GLU A 27 2.26 5.09 0.58
CA GLU A 27 2.82 4.41 -0.59
C GLU A 27 3.80 3.30 -0.19
N ARG A 28 4.70 3.57 0.76
CA ARG A 28 5.63 2.57 1.27
C ARG A 28 4.92 1.38 1.91
N ALA A 29 3.85 1.62 2.68
CA ALA A 29 3.05 0.56 3.29
C ALA A 29 2.35 -0.30 2.22
N VAL A 30 1.75 0.33 1.20
CA VAL A 30 1.09 -0.34 0.08
C VAL A 30 2.09 -1.21 -0.70
N HIS A 31 3.25 -0.66 -1.06
CA HIS A 31 4.29 -1.41 -1.78
C HIS A 31 4.84 -2.56 -0.96
N SER A 32 5.04 -2.39 0.35
CA SER A 32 5.49 -3.48 1.22
C SER A 32 4.56 -4.69 1.15
N VAL A 33 3.24 -4.46 1.22
CA VAL A 33 2.23 -5.53 1.13
C VAL A 33 2.20 -6.18 -0.25
N THR A 34 2.16 -5.38 -1.31
CA THR A 34 1.98 -5.87 -2.70
C THR A 34 3.26 -6.52 -3.26
N ILE A 35 4.44 -6.05 -2.87
CA ILE A 35 5.70 -6.74 -3.16
C ILE A 35 5.73 -8.08 -2.43
N GLY A 36 5.36 -8.12 -1.15
CA GLY A 36 5.26 -9.37 -0.39
C GLY A 36 4.31 -10.36 -1.06
N TYR A 37 3.17 -9.88 -1.55
CA TYR A 37 2.17 -10.66 -2.28
C TYR A 37 2.78 -11.31 -3.54
N ARG A 38 3.35 -10.47 -4.41
CA ARG A 38 3.95 -10.90 -5.69
C ARG A 38 5.14 -11.84 -5.53
N LEU A 39 5.96 -11.63 -4.49
CA LEU A 39 7.15 -12.44 -4.21
C LEU A 39 6.81 -13.76 -3.51
N THR A 40 5.64 -13.86 -2.89
CA THR A 40 5.20 -15.08 -2.19
C THR A 40 4.36 -15.97 -3.10
N LEU A 41 3.49 -15.39 -3.91
CA LEU A 41 2.50 -16.13 -4.69
C LEU A 41 2.86 -16.11 -6.19
N ALA A 42 2.82 -17.29 -6.81
CA ALA A 42 3.00 -17.51 -8.24
C ALA A 42 1.64 -17.74 -8.90
N GLY A 43 1.38 -17.06 -10.01
CA GLY A 43 0.13 -17.20 -10.75
C GLY A 43 -1.10 -16.66 -10.01
N ALA A 44 -0.90 -15.90 -8.94
CA ALA A 44 -2.01 -15.23 -8.26
C ALA A 44 -2.51 -14.05 -9.11
N PRO A 45 -3.81 -13.72 -9.05
CA PRO A 45 -4.36 -12.57 -9.76
C PRO A 45 -3.57 -11.28 -9.48
N PRO A 46 -3.37 -10.40 -10.48
CA PRO A 46 -2.58 -9.20 -10.28
C PRO A 46 -3.25 -8.26 -9.28
N VAL A 47 -2.43 -7.67 -8.41
CA VAL A 47 -2.81 -6.51 -7.59
C VAL A 47 -2.03 -5.32 -8.12
N GLU A 48 -2.75 -4.35 -8.66
CA GLU A 48 -2.17 -3.15 -9.28
C GLU A 48 -2.14 -2.00 -8.28
N VAL A 49 -1.11 -1.18 -8.36
CA VAL A 49 -0.94 0.01 -7.50
C VAL A 49 -0.66 1.21 -8.39
N ALA A 50 -1.39 2.29 -8.17
CA ALA A 50 -1.18 3.57 -8.83
C ALA A 50 -1.12 4.68 -7.78
N SER A 51 -0.02 5.43 -7.75
CA SER A 51 0.16 6.58 -6.88
C SER A 51 -0.24 7.88 -7.60
N TRP A 52 -0.65 8.90 -6.85
CA TRP A 52 -1.06 10.22 -7.37
C TRP A 52 -0.03 10.90 -8.29
N HIS A 53 1.26 10.60 -8.13
CA HIS A 53 2.32 11.14 -9.01
C HIS A 53 2.53 10.32 -10.29
N GLN A 54 1.99 9.10 -10.36
CA GLN A 54 2.03 8.22 -11.53
C GLN A 54 0.76 8.29 -12.38
N ASP A 55 -0.39 8.51 -11.75
CA ASP A 55 -1.69 8.60 -12.42
C ASP A 55 -2.31 9.99 -12.21
N PRO A 56 -2.37 10.83 -13.27
CA PRO A 56 -2.88 12.19 -13.18
C PRO A 56 -4.40 12.26 -12.96
N THR A 57 -5.11 11.14 -13.05
CA THR A 57 -6.55 11.07 -12.76
C THR A 57 -6.84 10.95 -11.26
N LEU A 58 -5.81 10.63 -10.46
CA LEU A 58 -5.94 10.52 -9.01
C LEU A 58 -5.83 11.87 -8.32
N GLU A 59 -6.60 12.03 -7.24
CA GLU A 59 -6.45 13.17 -6.35
C GLU A 59 -5.06 13.17 -5.69
N LEU A 60 -4.56 14.38 -5.40
CA LEU A 60 -3.26 14.57 -4.75
C LEU A 60 -3.17 13.77 -3.45
N TYR A 61 -2.02 13.12 -3.22
CA TYR A 61 -1.76 12.31 -2.02
C TYR A 61 -2.68 11.08 -1.86
N THR A 62 -3.12 10.54 -2.98
CA THR A 62 -3.88 9.29 -3.05
C THR A 62 -3.04 8.15 -3.62
N VAL A 63 -3.24 6.96 -3.07
CA VAL A 63 -2.75 5.71 -3.66
C VAL A 63 -3.95 4.81 -3.93
N ARG A 64 -4.13 4.38 -5.17
CA ARG A 64 -5.15 3.42 -5.58
C ARG A 64 -4.56 2.02 -5.66
N VAL A 65 -5.30 1.05 -5.15
CA VAL A 65 -4.98 -0.38 -5.24
C VAL A 65 -6.15 -1.08 -5.94
N ARG A 66 -5.87 -1.90 -6.95
CA ARG A 66 -6.87 -2.68 -7.69
C ARG A 66 -6.61 -4.17 -7.60
N ALA A 67 -7.67 -4.95 -7.55
CA ALA A 67 -7.66 -6.41 -7.59
C ALA A 67 -8.83 -6.89 -8.45
N GLY A 68 -8.58 -7.19 -9.72
CA GLY A 68 -9.65 -7.48 -10.68
C GLY A 68 -10.52 -6.25 -10.94
N ASP A 69 -11.83 -6.39 -10.77
CA ASP A 69 -12.82 -5.31 -10.96
C ASP A 69 -12.98 -4.43 -9.71
N ASP A 70 -12.37 -4.82 -8.59
CA ASP A 70 -12.45 -4.10 -7.33
C ASP A 70 -11.28 -3.14 -7.12
N GLU A 71 -11.57 -2.00 -6.51
CA GLU A 71 -10.57 -0.99 -6.18
C GLU A 71 -10.75 -0.39 -4.79
N THR A 72 -9.65 0.05 -4.18
CA THR A 72 -9.65 0.81 -2.94
C THR A 72 -8.64 1.95 -3.02
N THR A 73 -8.95 3.07 -2.38
CA THR A 73 -8.11 4.26 -2.35
C THR A 73 -7.67 4.61 -0.94
N LEU A 74 -6.37 4.88 -0.78
CA LEU A 74 -5.76 5.32 0.46
C LEU A 74 -5.36 6.79 0.31
N THR A 75 -6.03 7.66 1.07
CA THR A 75 -5.82 9.10 1.05
C THR A 75 -5.20 9.57 2.37
N VAL A 76 -4.40 10.63 2.32
CA VAL A 76 -3.78 11.23 3.52
C VAL A 76 -4.80 11.66 4.58
N PRO A 77 -5.93 12.32 4.27
CA PRO A 77 -6.90 12.71 5.30
C PRO A 77 -7.45 11.54 6.13
N LYS A 78 -7.54 10.35 5.52
CA LYS A 78 -8.08 9.15 6.18
C LYS A 78 -6.99 8.30 6.85
N TRP A 79 -5.85 8.14 6.19
CA TRP A 79 -4.83 7.16 6.57
C TRP A 79 -3.52 7.77 7.07
N GLY A 80 -3.32 9.08 6.91
CA GLY A 80 -2.04 9.74 7.21
C GLY A 80 -1.60 9.62 8.67
N SER A 81 -2.54 9.49 9.62
CA SER A 81 -2.25 9.27 11.04
C SER A 81 -2.29 7.79 11.48
N ARG A 82 -2.63 6.87 10.59
CA ARG A 82 -2.86 5.43 10.87
C ARG A 82 -2.12 4.54 9.86
N THR A 83 -0.95 4.98 9.42
CA THR A 83 -0.19 4.32 8.35
C THR A 83 0.27 2.91 8.72
N ASP A 84 0.44 2.64 10.01
CA ASP A 84 0.74 1.33 10.57
C ASP A 84 -0.38 0.30 10.37
N GLU A 85 -1.63 0.76 10.28
CA GLU A 85 -2.80 -0.11 10.06
C GLU A 85 -3.00 -0.50 8.59
N ILE A 86 -2.43 0.27 7.65
CA ILE A 86 -2.57 0.05 6.20
C ILE A 86 -2.16 -1.37 5.81
N GLY A 87 -1.08 -1.87 6.41
CA GLY A 87 -0.57 -3.19 6.13
C GLY A 87 -1.60 -4.28 6.42
N VAL A 88 -2.28 -4.19 7.57
CA VAL A 88 -3.32 -5.14 7.97
C VAL A 88 -4.56 -4.98 7.10
N PHE A 89 -5.01 -3.74 6.91
CA PHE A 89 -6.17 -3.43 6.07
C PHE A 89 -6.02 -3.97 4.65
N LEU A 90 -4.91 -3.67 3.97
CA LEU A 90 -4.69 -4.10 2.59
C LEU A 90 -4.60 -5.61 2.46
N ARG A 91 -3.95 -6.27 3.41
CA ARG A 91 -3.85 -7.73 3.43
C ARG A 91 -5.23 -8.39 3.54
N GLN A 92 -6.10 -7.87 4.40
CA GLN A 92 -7.48 -8.32 4.52
C GLN A 92 -8.28 -8.00 3.26
N TRP A 93 -8.20 -6.78 2.75
CA TRP A 93 -8.89 -6.35 1.54
C TRP A 93 -8.50 -7.21 0.34
N ILE A 94 -7.20 -7.40 0.05
CA ILE A 94 -6.74 -8.25 -1.05
C ILE A 94 -7.24 -9.69 -0.87
N THR A 95 -7.20 -10.25 0.34
CA THR A 95 -7.67 -11.64 0.57
C THR A 95 -9.17 -11.78 0.32
N ALA A 96 -9.95 -10.72 0.55
CA ALA A 96 -11.39 -10.71 0.29
C ALA A 96 -11.74 -10.56 -1.20
N HIS A 97 -10.88 -9.94 -2.01
CA HIS A 97 -11.15 -9.65 -3.42
C HIS A 97 -10.31 -10.48 -4.41
N VAL A 98 -9.41 -11.34 -3.90
CA VAL A 98 -8.57 -12.20 -4.74
C VAL A 98 -8.76 -13.67 -4.39
N HIS A 99 -9.14 -14.46 -5.40
CA HIS A 99 -9.21 -15.92 -5.34
C HIS A 99 -7.81 -16.54 -5.34
N LEU A 100 -7.32 -16.89 -4.16
CA LEU A 100 -5.98 -17.47 -3.97
C LEU A 100 -5.89 -18.94 -4.38
N GLU A 101 -7.01 -19.64 -4.56
CA GLU A 101 -7.11 -21.08 -4.86
C GLU A 101 -6.43 -21.48 -6.18
N GLN A 102 -6.22 -20.51 -7.08
CA GLN A 102 -5.54 -20.72 -8.36
C GLN A 102 -4.04 -20.44 -8.29
N SER A 103 -3.56 -19.95 -7.15
CA SER A 103 -2.17 -19.56 -6.96
C SER A 103 -1.32 -20.66 -6.32
N LYS A 104 0.00 -20.55 -6.46
CA LYS A 104 0.97 -21.46 -5.83
C LYS A 104 1.95 -20.67 -4.98
N LEU A 105 2.49 -21.27 -3.91
CA LEU A 105 3.66 -20.69 -3.26
C LEU A 105 4.86 -20.69 -4.21
N ARG A 106 5.58 -19.56 -4.28
CA ARG A 106 6.82 -19.44 -5.06
C ARG A 106 7.92 -20.28 -4.42
N LYS A 107 8.29 -21.39 -5.08
CA LYS A 107 9.32 -22.36 -4.63
C LYS A 107 10.72 -21.76 -4.36
N ARG A 108 11.07 -20.63 -4.97
CA ARG A 108 12.39 -19.97 -4.84
C ARG A 108 12.33 -18.60 -4.17
N SER A 109 11.25 -18.29 -3.45
CA SER A 109 11.19 -17.04 -2.70
C SER A 109 12.22 -17.08 -1.56
N ARG A 110 13.24 -16.20 -1.59
CA ARG A 110 14.28 -16.15 -0.53
C ARG A 110 13.69 -15.79 0.83
N ARG A 111 12.58 -15.06 0.86
CA ARG A 111 11.88 -14.63 2.06
C ARG A 111 10.40 -14.45 1.73
N PRO A 112 9.62 -15.55 1.72
CA PRO A 112 8.18 -15.42 1.54
C PRO A 112 7.60 -14.64 2.71
N ASP A 113 6.58 -13.86 2.42
CA ASP A 113 5.87 -13.09 3.42
C ASP A 113 4.99 -14.04 4.25
N PRO A 114 5.16 -14.10 5.58
CA PRO A 114 4.45 -15.07 6.43
C PRO A 114 2.93 -14.97 6.31
N PHE A 115 2.38 -13.76 6.21
CA PHE A 115 0.94 -13.60 6.09
C PHE A 115 0.42 -14.18 4.77
N TRP A 116 1.14 -13.97 3.66
CA TRP A 116 0.71 -14.51 2.37
C TRP A 116 0.84 -16.02 2.30
N VAL A 117 1.84 -16.59 2.98
CA VAL A 117 1.93 -18.05 3.16
C VAL A 117 0.72 -18.59 3.93
N ASP A 118 0.35 -17.95 5.03
CA ASP A 118 -0.78 -18.40 5.85
C ASP A 118 -2.14 -18.17 5.17
N ALA A 119 -2.30 -17.06 4.45
CA ALA A 119 -3.48 -16.81 3.60
C ALA A 119 -3.61 -17.89 2.51
N TRP A 120 -2.51 -18.24 1.85
CA TRP A 120 -2.50 -19.30 0.85
C TRP A 120 -2.84 -20.67 1.45
N ARG A 121 -2.28 -21.02 2.62
CA ARG A 121 -2.60 -22.27 3.33
C ARG A 121 -4.08 -22.36 3.69
N ARG A 122 -4.67 -21.27 4.17
CA ARG A 122 -6.12 -21.23 4.48
C ARG A 122 -7.00 -21.41 3.25
N ALA A 123 -6.55 -20.95 2.09
CA ALA A 123 -7.24 -21.17 0.81
C ALA A 123 -7.02 -22.60 0.25
N HIS A 124 -6.05 -23.36 0.78
CA HIS A 124 -5.75 -24.74 0.38
C HIS A 124 -5.70 -25.70 1.59
N PRO A 125 -6.80 -25.89 2.34
CA PRO A 125 -6.81 -26.71 3.55
C PRO A 125 -6.56 -28.21 3.31
N TRP A 126 -6.52 -28.64 2.05
CA TRP A 126 -6.31 -30.04 1.63
C TRP A 126 -4.85 -30.35 1.22
N LEU A 127 -3.93 -29.39 1.34
CA LEU A 127 -2.49 -29.56 1.10
C LEU A 127 -1.71 -29.62 2.42
#